data_AF-A2QQ87-F1
#
_entry.id   AF-A2QQ87-F1
#
_cell.length_a   1.000
_cell.length_b   1.000
_cell.length_c   1.000
_cell.angle_alpha   90.00
_cell.angle_beta   90.00
_cell.angle_gamma   90.00
#
_symmetry.space_group_name_H-M   'P 1'
#
loop_
_entity.id
_entity.type
_entity.pdbx_description
1 polymer ?
#
loop_
_entity_poly.entity_id
_entity_poly.type
_entity_poly.pdbx_seq_one_letter_code
_entity_poly.pdbx_strand_id
1 'polypeptide(L)'
;MAPTESKKRLALAIIDFLGASLKDGTLTADDAESIEIAQSCIADTFKVDPSNEAAVKDAVGGQSLASIYSVYEKLRNKPTGDSAKAGESQKPAAGAPTPESDKLKSEGNGAMARKDYSTAIDLYTQALAIAPSNPIYLSNRAAAYSAAGQHEKAAEDAELATAVDPKYSKAWSRLGLARFDLADYHGAKEAYEKGIEAEGNGGSEAMKRGLETTKRKIEEAKRSTEPPADAVDDAAGASRGGGGMPDLSSLASMLGGGGGGGGMPDLSSIMSNPMFASMAQNLMSNPDMLNNLMSNPQLRQMAENYGRGGGMPDMSSLMSDPNIADMARNMMGGGAGRGNQ
;
A
#
# COMPACT_ATOMS: atom_id res chain seq x y z
N MET A 1 9.13 25.04 8.36
CA MET A 1 9.38 23.64 7.93
C MET A 1 10.69 23.63 7.17
N ALA A 2 11.65 22.76 7.53
CA ALA A 2 12.93 22.74 6.82
C ALA A 2 12.73 22.25 5.37
N PRO A 3 13.45 22.81 4.38
CA PRO A 3 13.38 22.33 3.00
C PRO A 3 13.89 20.88 2.92
N THR A 4 13.18 20.04 2.16
CA THR A 4 13.56 18.65 1.93
C THR A 4 14.82 18.57 1.07
N GLU A 5 15.54 17.44 1.12
CA GLU A 5 16.76 17.27 0.33
C GLU A 5 16.53 17.43 -1.19
N SER A 6 15.41 16.94 -1.71
CA SER A 6 15.04 17.18 -3.12
C SER A 6 14.85 18.67 -3.44
N LYS A 7 14.27 19.44 -2.52
CA LYS A 7 14.10 20.90 -2.68
C LYS A 7 15.45 21.64 -2.59
N LYS A 8 16.35 21.18 -1.73
CA LYS A 8 17.72 21.71 -1.63
C LYS A 8 18.53 21.42 -2.90
N ARG A 9 18.44 20.20 -3.44
CA ARG A 9 19.08 19.83 -4.71
C ARG A 9 18.56 20.67 -5.87
N LEU A 10 17.25 20.88 -5.97
CA LEU A 10 16.67 21.76 -6.99
C LEU A 10 17.17 23.21 -6.84
N ALA A 11 17.24 23.74 -5.61
CA ALA A 11 17.76 25.07 -5.35
C ALA A 11 19.23 25.22 -5.82
N LEU A 12 20.08 24.23 -5.55
CA LEU A 12 21.46 24.19 -6.04
C LEU A 12 21.54 24.13 -7.58
N ALA A 13 20.68 23.34 -8.22
CA ALA A 13 20.61 23.26 -9.69
C ALA A 13 20.17 24.59 -10.34
N ILE A 14 19.29 25.35 -9.69
CA ILE A 14 18.87 26.68 -10.15
C ILE A 14 20.03 27.68 -10.00
N ILE A 15 20.74 27.65 -8.86
CA ILE A 15 21.89 28.53 -8.64
C ILE A 15 22.99 28.25 -9.67
N ASP A 16 23.29 26.99 -9.94
CA ASP A 16 24.26 26.57 -10.96
C ASP A 16 23.85 27.05 -12.36
N PHE A 17 22.57 26.88 -12.72
CA PHE A 17 22.04 27.38 -14.00
C PHE A 17 22.22 28.89 -14.16
N LEU A 18 21.85 29.69 -13.15
CA LEU A 18 22.01 31.15 -13.19
C LEU A 18 23.48 31.56 -13.36
N GLY A 19 24.39 30.87 -12.68
CA GLY A 19 25.83 31.12 -12.79
C GLY A 19 26.41 30.68 -14.14
N ALA A 20 25.92 29.58 -14.69
CA ALA A 20 26.28 29.12 -16.02
C ALA A 20 25.78 30.09 -17.10
N SER A 21 24.58 30.65 -16.95
CA SER A 21 23.99 31.61 -17.89
C SER A 21 24.74 32.94 -17.98
N LEU A 22 25.44 33.34 -16.91
CA LEU A 22 26.38 34.47 -16.97
C LEU A 22 27.67 34.11 -17.72
N LYS A 23 28.15 32.88 -17.55
CA LYS A 23 29.41 32.41 -18.16
C LYS A 23 29.29 32.10 -19.64
N ASP A 24 28.13 31.59 -20.07
CA ASP A 24 27.86 31.24 -21.47
C ASP A 24 27.34 32.42 -22.31
N GLY A 25 27.12 33.58 -21.68
CA GLY A 25 26.67 34.81 -22.33
C GLY A 25 25.18 34.86 -22.66
N THR A 26 24.38 33.93 -22.11
CA THR A 26 22.91 33.98 -22.20
C THR A 26 22.36 35.21 -21.48
N LEU A 27 22.99 35.60 -20.37
CA LEU A 27 22.69 36.82 -19.62
C LEU A 27 23.79 37.85 -19.82
N THR A 28 23.41 39.13 -19.77
CA THR A 28 24.36 40.22 -20.01
C THR A 28 25.21 40.50 -18.77
N ALA A 29 26.38 41.11 -18.96
CA ALA A 29 27.21 41.53 -17.83
C ALA A 29 26.52 42.55 -16.92
N ASP A 30 25.56 43.31 -17.46
CA ASP A 30 24.75 44.27 -16.71
C ASP A 30 23.78 43.56 -15.74
N ASP A 31 23.43 42.30 -16.01
CA ASP A 31 22.57 41.47 -15.16
C ASP A 31 23.34 40.75 -14.04
N ALA A 32 24.68 40.79 -14.05
CA ALA A 32 25.53 40.01 -13.15
C ALA A 32 25.23 40.27 -11.66
N GLU A 33 25.11 41.54 -11.26
CA GLU A 33 24.79 41.92 -9.88
C GLU A 33 23.41 41.40 -9.46
N SER A 34 22.43 41.48 -10.36
CA SER A 34 21.07 41.01 -10.09
C SER A 34 21.01 39.49 -9.93
N ILE A 35 21.83 38.77 -10.69
CA ILE A 35 21.94 37.31 -10.63
C ILE A 35 22.66 36.86 -9.35
N GLU A 36 23.72 37.54 -8.93
CA GLU A 36 24.41 37.24 -7.67
C GLU A 36 23.48 37.44 -6.46
N ILE A 37 22.65 38.48 -6.48
CA ILE A 37 21.62 38.72 -5.46
C ILE A 37 20.59 37.58 -5.46
N ALA A 38 20.11 37.17 -6.64
CA ALA A 38 19.15 36.07 -6.76
C ALA A 38 19.72 34.75 -6.24
N GLN A 39 20.96 34.41 -6.59
CA GLN A 39 21.65 33.21 -6.11
C GLN A 39 21.77 33.22 -4.58
N SER A 40 22.14 34.36 -4.00
CA SER A 40 22.26 34.53 -2.54
C SER A 40 20.91 34.36 -1.84
N CYS A 41 19.84 34.95 -2.38
CA CYS A 41 18.49 34.81 -1.84
C CYS A 41 18.02 33.35 -1.86
N ILE A 42 18.27 32.62 -2.94
CA ILE A 42 17.92 31.20 -3.07
C ILE A 42 18.72 30.37 -2.08
N ALA A 43 20.04 30.59 -1.98
CA ALA A 43 20.92 29.89 -1.05
C ALA A 43 20.44 30.04 0.40
N ASP A 44 20.15 31.28 0.82
CA ASP A 44 19.71 31.59 2.18
C ASP A 44 18.32 31.06 2.50
N THR A 45 17.41 31.08 1.53
CA THR A 45 16.03 30.58 1.70
C THR A 45 16.01 29.07 1.84
N PHE A 46 16.81 28.36 1.03
CA PHE A 46 16.85 26.90 1.03
C PHE A 46 17.91 26.30 1.95
N LYS A 47 18.73 27.15 2.61
CA LYS A 47 19.83 26.73 3.50
C LYS A 47 20.81 25.80 2.78
N VAL A 48 21.21 26.21 1.58
CA VAL A 48 22.17 25.48 0.73
C VAL A 48 23.42 26.30 0.50
N ASP A 49 24.55 25.62 0.31
CA ASP A 49 25.84 26.26 0.04
C ASP A 49 26.21 26.05 -1.44
N PRO A 50 26.12 27.10 -2.28
CA PRO A 50 26.45 27.00 -3.70
C PRO A 50 27.96 26.94 -3.97
N SER A 51 28.81 27.20 -2.97
CA SER A 51 30.27 27.05 -3.11
C SER A 51 30.73 25.58 -3.01
N ASN A 52 29.85 24.69 -2.53
CA ASN A 52 30.13 23.27 -2.44
C ASN A 52 29.92 22.56 -3.79
N GLU A 53 30.97 22.53 -4.61
CA GLU A 53 30.95 21.92 -5.94
C GLU A 53 30.51 20.44 -5.95
N ALA A 54 30.80 19.69 -4.88
CA ALA A 54 30.39 18.29 -4.77
C ALA A 54 28.87 18.16 -4.57
N ALA A 55 28.28 19.02 -3.74
CA ALA A 55 26.84 19.06 -3.52
C ALA A 55 26.08 19.55 -4.76
N VAL A 56 26.64 20.53 -5.49
CA VAL A 56 26.09 20.99 -6.77
C VAL A 56 26.11 19.85 -7.78
N LYS A 57 27.26 19.16 -7.96
CA LYS A 57 27.39 18.02 -8.88
C LYS A 57 26.48 16.84 -8.53
N ASP A 58 26.30 16.53 -7.24
CA ASP A 58 25.35 15.50 -6.77
C ASP A 58 23.90 15.91 -7.04
N ALA A 59 23.56 17.19 -6.85
CA ALA A 59 22.23 17.72 -7.10
C ALA A 59 21.82 17.64 -8.58
N VAL A 60 22.77 17.85 -9.49
CA VAL A 60 22.53 17.82 -10.94
C VAL A 60 22.80 16.46 -11.59
N GLY A 61 23.40 15.50 -10.88
CA GLY A 61 23.67 14.15 -11.40
C GLY A 61 24.50 14.12 -12.70
N GLY A 62 25.29 15.16 -12.96
CA GLY A 62 26.06 15.33 -14.19
C GLY A 62 25.30 15.92 -15.39
N GLN A 63 24.06 16.40 -15.22
CA GLN A 63 23.25 17.03 -16.28
C GLN A 63 22.80 18.45 -15.89
N SER A 64 22.86 19.43 -16.79
CA SER A 64 22.42 20.79 -16.43
C SER A 64 20.89 20.89 -16.29
N LEU A 65 20.41 21.80 -15.45
CA LEU A 65 18.97 22.07 -15.30
C LEU A 65 18.31 22.41 -16.65
N ALA A 66 19.02 23.14 -17.52
CA ALA A 66 18.56 23.45 -18.87
C ALA A 66 18.39 22.18 -19.74
N SER A 67 19.27 21.19 -19.61
CA SER A 67 19.15 19.93 -20.35
C SER A 67 17.94 19.11 -19.87
N ILE A 68 17.68 19.07 -18.56
CA ILE A 68 16.52 18.42 -17.96
C ILE A 68 15.23 19.12 -18.41
N TYR A 69 15.21 20.45 -18.39
CA TYR A 69 14.06 21.23 -18.81
C TYR A 69 13.80 21.12 -20.33
N SER A 70 14.85 21.06 -21.17
CA SER A 70 14.69 20.81 -22.61
C SER A 70 14.06 19.45 -22.89
N VAL A 71 14.39 18.42 -22.10
CA VAL A 71 13.71 17.13 -22.15
C VAL A 71 12.24 17.31 -21.79
N TYR A 72 11.93 18.00 -20.68
CA TYR A 72 10.55 18.30 -20.30
C TYR A 72 9.76 19.06 -21.37
N GLU A 73 10.34 20.09 -22.01
CA GLU A 73 9.68 20.84 -23.07
C GLU A 73 9.41 19.99 -24.32
N LYS A 74 10.36 19.12 -24.70
CA LYS A 74 10.14 18.15 -25.79
C LYS A 74 9.03 17.17 -25.47
N LEU A 75 8.83 16.83 -24.21
CA LEU A 75 7.73 15.98 -23.75
C LEU A 75 6.41 16.73 -23.73
N ARG A 76 6.40 18.01 -23.33
CA ARG A 76 5.21 18.85 -23.25
C ARG A 76 4.69 19.34 -24.61
N ASN A 77 5.59 19.65 -25.55
CA ASN A 77 5.24 20.21 -26.86
C ASN A 77 4.83 19.15 -27.89
N LYS A 78 4.71 17.87 -27.50
CA LYS A 78 4.08 16.86 -28.35
C LYS A 78 2.55 16.98 -28.23
N PRO A 79 1.82 17.40 -29.29
CA PRO A 79 0.38 17.45 -29.23
C PRO A 79 -0.15 16.02 -29.14
N THR A 80 -0.96 15.74 -28.12
CA THR A 80 -1.91 14.63 -28.14
C THR A 80 -2.91 14.90 -29.27
N GLY A 81 -3.03 13.97 -30.24
CA GLY A 81 -3.79 14.11 -31.49
C GLY A 81 -5.24 14.62 -31.34
N ASP A 82 -5.86 15.18 -32.39
CA ASP A 82 -6.23 14.42 -33.58
C ASP A 82 -6.51 15.30 -34.84
N SER A 83 -6.32 14.67 -36.02
CA SER A 83 -6.88 14.96 -37.37
C SER A 83 -5.86 15.08 -38.51
N ALA A 84 -5.84 13.99 -39.29
CA ALA A 84 -5.28 13.72 -40.62
C ALA A 84 -4.94 14.89 -41.57
N LYS A 85 -3.75 14.83 -42.20
CA LYS A 85 -3.54 14.36 -43.59
C LYS A 85 -2.07 14.53 -44.04
N ALA A 86 -1.58 13.47 -44.69
CA ALA A 86 -0.58 13.36 -45.77
C ALA A 86 0.61 14.34 -45.86
N GLY A 87 1.81 13.78 -45.91
CA GLY A 87 3.00 14.44 -46.46
C GLY A 87 4.29 13.81 -45.96
N GLU A 88 4.92 13.01 -46.81
CA GLU A 88 6.18 12.30 -46.55
C GLU A 88 7.31 13.21 -46.06
N SER A 89 8.09 12.73 -45.09
CA SER A 89 9.56 12.81 -45.10
C SER A 89 10.13 11.98 -43.94
N GLN A 90 10.83 10.92 -44.30
CA GLN A 90 11.56 10.04 -43.40
C GLN A 90 12.74 10.77 -42.75
N LYS A 91 12.78 10.78 -41.41
CA LYS A 91 14.01 10.71 -40.61
C LYS A 91 13.68 10.12 -39.23
N PRO A 92 14.47 9.18 -38.68
CA PRO A 92 14.09 8.49 -37.45
C PRO A 92 14.20 9.47 -36.27
N ALA A 93 13.06 9.81 -35.66
CA ALA A 93 13.02 10.54 -34.42
C ALA A 93 13.47 9.60 -33.29
N ALA A 94 14.62 9.89 -32.67
CA ALA A 94 14.93 9.33 -31.36
C ALA A 94 13.76 9.66 -30.40
N GLY A 95 13.19 8.65 -29.75
CA GLY A 95 12.06 8.84 -28.83
C GLY A 95 10.75 8.15 -29.21
N ALA A 96 10.69 7.37 -30.28
CA ALA A 96 9.58 6.44 -30.52
C ALA A 96 10.01 4.99 -30.24
N PRO A 97 9.11 4.14 -29.70
CA PRO A 97 9.34 2.70 -29.60
C PRO A 97 9.75 2.11 -30.96
N THR A 98 10.86 1.39 -30.96
CA THR A 98 11.34 0.60 -32.09
C THR A 98 11.17 -0.90 -31.80
N PRO A 99 11.19 -1.77 -32.83
CA PRO A 99 11.23 -3.22 -32.62
C PRO A 99 12.37 -3.67 -31.71
N GLU A 100 13.50 -2.96 -31.72
CA GLU A 100 14.63 -3.18 -30.82
C GLU A 100 14.27 -2.87 -29.36
N SER A 101 13.68 -1.71 -29.09
CA SER A 101 13.22 -1.36 -27.72
C SER A 101 12.10 -2.28 -27.23
N ASP A 102 11.24 -2.77 -28.13
CA ASP A 102 10.21 -3.74 -27.79
C ASP A 102 10.77 -5.14 -27.53
N LYS A 103 11.84 -5.51 -28.22
CA LYS A 103 12.61 -6.72 -27.92
C LYS A 103 13.24 -6.62 -26.53
N LEU A 104 13.92 -5.52 -26.22
CA LEU A 104 14.48 -5.25 -24.89
C LEU A 104 13.42 -5.30 -23.78
N LYS A 105 12.25 -4.68 -24.00
CA LYS A 105 11.09 -4.83 -23.09
C LYS A 105 10.69 -6.30 -22.92
N SER A 106 10.62 -7.06 -24.00
CA SER A 106 10.18 -8.46 -23.96
C SER A 106 11.19 -9.34 -23.21
N GLU A 107 12.49 -9.11 -23.41
CA GLU A 107 13.56 -9.75 -22.64
C GLU A 107 13.49 -9.35 -21.16
N GLY A 108 13.22 -8.08 -20.87
CA GLY A 108 13.01 -7.56 -19.51
C GLY A 108 11.80 -8.21 -18.82
N ASN A 109 10.70 -8.41 -19.55
CA ASN A 109 9.54 -9.17 -19.05
C ASN A 109 9.93 -10.63 -18.73
N GLY A 110 10.78 -11.23 -19.57
CA GLY A 110 11.34 -12.57 -19.32
C GLY A 110 12.20 -12.62 -18.05
N ALA A 111 13.04 -11.60 -17.81
CA ALA A 111 13.83 -11.48 -16.58
C ALA A 111 12.92 -11.29 -15.36
N MET A 112 11.87 -10.48 -15.45
CA MET A 112 10.83 -10.35 -14.40
C MET A 112 10.18 -11.69 -14.06
N ALA A 113 9.83 -12.50 -15.06
CA ALA A 113 9.22 -13.82 -14.84
C ALA A 113 10.17 -14.78 -14.10
N ARG A 114 11.49 -14.63 -14.29
CA ARG A 114 12.53 -15.38 -13.56
C ARG A 114 12.91 -14.77 -12.20
N LYS A 115 12.26 -13.67 -11.80
CA LYS A 115 12.59 -12.86 -10.61
C LYS A 115 14.02 -12.30 -10.63
N ASP A 116 14.60 -12.17 -11.82
CA ASP A 116 15.90 -11.51 -12.03
C ASP A 116 15.65 -10.01 -12.24
N TYR A 117 15.48 -9.30 -11.12
CA TYR A 117 15.08 -7.90 -11.13
C TYR A 117 16.19 -6.97 -11.62
N SER A 118 17.45 -7.29 -11.34
CA SER A 118 18.61 -6.55 -11.85
C SER A 118 18.65 -6.53 -13.37
N THR A 119 18.57 -7.70 -14.00
CA THR A 119 18.59 -7.80 -15.47
C THR A 119 17.35 -7.15 -16.08
N ALA A 120 16.18 -7.27 -15.43
CA ALA A 120 14.97 -6.58 -15.87
C ALA A 120 15.13 -5.05 -15.88
N ILE A 121 15.69 -4.47 -14.81
CA ILE A 121 15.95 -3.03 -14.71
C ILE A 121 16.88 -2.57 -15.83
N ASP A 122 17.96 -3.30 -16.08
CA ASP A 122 18.94 -2.96 -17.12
C ASP A 122 18.32 -3.01 -18.51
N LEU A 123 17.53 -4.03 -18.81
CA LEU A 123 16.86 -4.18 -20.11
C LEU A 123 15.81 -3.09 -20.35
N TYR A 124 15.00 -2.74 -19.34
CA TYR A 124 14.07 -1.61 -19.48
C TYR A 124 14.80 -0.27 -19.58
N THR A 125 15.94 -0.11 -18.90
CA THR A 125 16.77 1.09 -19.02
C THR A 125 17.34 1.24 -20.43
N GLN A 126 17.78 0.15 -21.05
CA GLN A 126 18.17 0.15 -22.46
C GLN A 126 17.00 0.48 -23.39
N ALA A 127 15.80 -0.06 -23.12
CA ALA A 127 14.60 0.28 -23.89
C ALA A 127 14.24 1.78 -23.77
N LEU A 128 14.41 2.35 -22.57
CA LEU A 128 14.22 3.78 -22.30
C LEU A 128 15.32 4.65 -22.92
N ALA A 129 16.55 4.16 -23.09
CA ALA A 129 17.56 4.90 -23.85
C ALA A 129 17.13 5.14 -25.32
N ILE A 130 16.32 4.24 -25.88
CA ILE A 130 15.74 4.36 -27.24
C ILE A 130 14.45 5.18 -27.23
N ALA A 131 13.57 4.94 -26.27
CA ALA A 131 12.29 5.63 -26.11
C ALA A 131 12.12 6.20 -24.68
N PRO A 132 12.73 7.35 -24.36
CA PRO A 132 12.90 7.86 -22.99
C PRO A 132 11.61 8.13 -22.21
N SER A 133 10.51 8.36 -22.92
CA SER A 133 9.21 8.69 -22.34
C SER A 133 8.16 7.63 -22.62
N ASN A 134 8.54 6.39 -22.94
CA ASN A 134 7.54 5.36 -23.11
C ASN A 134 6.91 4.99 -21.74
N PRO A 135 5.61 5.23 -21.52
CA PRO A 135 4.97 4.99 -20.23
C PRO A 135 4.91 3.50 -19.86
N ILE A 136 4.91 2.60 -20.85
CA ILE A 136 4.95 1.14 -20.64
C ILE A 136 6.32 0.74 -20.11
N TYR A 137 7.41 1.25 -20.70
CA TYR A 137 8.77 0.88 -20.29
C TYR A 137 9.08 1.43 -18.90
N LEU A 138 8.67 2.67 -18.62
CA LEU A 138 8.74 3.28 -17.28
C LEU A 138 7.94 2.47 -16.25
N SER A 139 6.68 2.14 -16.53
CA SER A 139 5.83 1.34 -15.63
C SER A 139 6.38 -0.08 -15.39
N ASN A 140 6.99 -0.69 -16.41
CA ASN A 140 7.64 -1.99 -16.29
C ASN A 140 8.92 -1.92 -15.43
N ARG A 141 9.73 -0.87 -15.59
CA ARG A 141 10.92 -0.65 -14.75
C ARG A 141 10.55 -0.30 -13.31
N ALA A 142 9.49 0.48 -13.10
CA ALA A 142 8.90 0.71 -11.79
C ALA A 142 8.51 -0.61 -11.10
N ALA A 143 7.87 -1.53 -11.84
CA ALA A 143 7.54 -2.86 -11.32
C ALA A 143 8.77 -3.66 -10.89
N ALA A 144 9.86 -3.58 -11.67
CA ALA A 144 11.13 -4.23 -11.35
C ALA A 144 11.80 -3.60 -10.12
N TYR A 145 11.80 -2.27 -10.01
CA TYR A 145 12.30 -1.56 -8.83
C TYR A 145 11.51 -1.91 -7.56
N SER A 146 10.17 -1.93 -7.61
CA SER A 146 9.35 -2.36 -6.47
C SER A 146 9.68 -3.79 -6.05
N ALA A 147 9.82 -4.72 -7.00
CA ALA A 147 10.15 -6.11 -6.71
C ALA A 147 11.57 -6.27 -6.12
N ALA A 148 12.48 -5.35 -6.44
CA ALA A 148 13.82 -5.27 -5.87
C ALA A 148 13.90 -4.48 -4.55
N GLY A 149 12.77 -4.01 -4.00
CA GLY A 149 12.73 -3.18 -2.78
C GLY A 149 13.20 -1.73 -2.96
N GLN A 150 13.39 -1.27 -4.19
CA GLN A 150 13.81 0.10 -4.52
C GLN A 150 12.58 1.01 -4.71
N HIS A 151 11.80 1.19 -3.64
CA HIS A 151 10.47 1.83 -3.72
C HIS A 151 10.52 3.31 -4.15
N GLU A 152 11.57 4.06 -3.79
CA GLU A 152 11.76 5.46 -4.21
C GLU A 152 11.87 5.57 -5.73
N LYS A 153 12.77 4.78 -6.34
CA LYS A 153 12.92 4.72 -7.81
C LYS A 153 11.68 4.22 -8.52
N ALA A 154 10.96 3.27 -7.90
CA ALA A 154 9.69 2.80 -8.43
C ALA A 154 8.64 3.92 -8.46
N ALA A 155 8.59 4.74 -7.42
CA ALA A 155 7.71 5.91 -7.38
C ALA A 155 8.09 6.92 -8.47
N GLU A 156 9.37 7.26 -8.61
CA GLU A 156 9.86 8.20 -9.65
C GLU A 156 9.47 7.75 -11.07
N ASP A 157 9.74 6.50 -11.43
CA ASP A 157 9.39 5.95 -12.75
C ASP A 157 7.87 5.91 -12.97
N ALA A 158 7.10 5.53 -11.93
CA ALA A 158 5.65 5.47 -12.03
C ALA A 158 5.03 6.87 -12.12
N GLU A 159 5.55 7.87 -11.40
CA GLU A 159 5.14 9.27 -11.50
C GLU A 159 5.38 9.79 -12.91
N LEU A 160 6.58 9.56 -13.46
CA LEU A 160 6.89 9.97 -14.83
C LEU A 160 5.96 9.28 -15.84
N ALA A 161 5.69 7.98 -15.67
CA ALA A 161 4.76 7.26 -16.53
C ALA A 161 3.34 7.85 -16.48
N THR A 162 2.84 8.20 -15.29
CA THR A 162 1.51 8.84 -15.13
C THR A 162 1.46 10.27 -15.65
N ALA A 163 2.58 11.00 -15.61
CA ALA A 163 2.68 12.34 -16.18
C ALA A 163 2.67 12.29 -17.72
N VAL A 164 3.31 11.29 -18.32
CA VAL A 164 3.34 11.11 -19.78
C VAL A 164 2.01 10.58 -20.32
N ASP A 165 1.42 9.57 -19.67
CA ASP A 165 0.11 9.04 -20.03
C ASP A 165 -0.79 8.90 -18.80
N PRO A 166 -1.56 9.96 -18.47
CA PRO A 166 -2.49 9.93 -17.35
C PRO A 166 -3.60 8.88 -17.47
N LYS A 167 -3.87 8.35 -18.67
CA LYS A 167 -4.87 7.30 -18.90
C LYS A 167 -4.30 5.89 -18.72
N TYR A 168 -2.98 5.76 -18.55
CA TYR A 168 -2.35 4.46 -18.37
C TYR A 168 -2.51 3.95 -16.94
N SER A 169 -3.64 3.30 -16.67
CA SER A 169 -4.04 2.81 -15.34
C SER A 169 -3.00 1.92 -14.64
N LYS A 170 -2.20 1.14 -15.39
CA LYS A 170 -1.12 0.33 -14.83
C LYS A 170 -0.06 1.19 -14.15
N ALA A 171 0.30 2.35 -14.70
CA ALA A 171 1.26 3.25 -14.06
C ALA A 171 0.73 3.79 -12.72
N TRP A 172 -0.54 4.17 -12.66
CA TRP A 172 -1.19 4.57 -11.40
C TRP A 172 -1.20 3.45 -10.36
N SER A 173 -1.45 2.21 -10.78
CA SER A 173 -1.36 1.04 -9.90
C SER A 173 0.06 0.83 -9.34
N ARG A 174 1.11 1.06 -10.16
CA ARG A 174 2.51 1.01 -9.72
C ARG A 174 2.84 2.13 -8.74
N LEU A 175 2.37 3.35 -9.03
CA LEU A 175 2.59 4.50 -8.16
C LEU A 175 1.93 4.31 -6.80
N GLY A 176 0.68 3.81 -6.78
CA GLY A 176 -0.03 3.50 -5.54
C GLY A 176 0.72 2.48 -4.68
N LEU A 177 1.26 1.43 -5.30
CA LEU A 177 2.05 0.42 -4.60
C LEU A 177 3.37 0.99 -4.05
N ALA A 178 4.13 1.70 -4.89
CA ALA A 178 5.41 2.28 -4.48
C ALA A 178 5.25 3.27 -3.33
N ARG A 179 4.25 4.16 -3.38
CA ARG A 179 3.95 5.10 -2.28
C ARG A 179 3.46 4.40 -1.02
N PHE A 180 2.68 3.33 -1.17
CA PHE A 180 2.24 2.52 -0.03
C PHE A 180 3.44 1.90 0.70
N ASP A 181 4.39 1.33 -0.04
CA ASP A 181 5.61 0.74 0.52
C ASP A 181 6.52 1.80 1.17
N LEU A 182 6.47 3.04 0.68
CA LEU A 182 7.15 4.20 1.30
C LEU A 182 6.39 4.79 2.51
N ALA A 183 5.30 4.16 2.94
CA ALA A 183 4.39 4.65 3.98
C ALA A 183 3.73 6.02 3.69
N ASP A 184 3.78 6.50 2.44
CA ASP A 184 2.97 7.62 1.97
C ASP A 184 1.56 7.12 1.63
N TYR A 185 0.79 6.80 2.67
CA TYR A 185 -0.54 6.23 2.50
C TYR A 185 -1.52 7.22 1.85
N HIS A 186 -1.37 8.52 2.09
CA HIS A 186 -2.21 9.53 1.45
C HIS A 186 -1.92 9.61 -0.05
N GLY A 187 -0.66 9.72 -0.45
CA GLY A 187 -0.28 9.73 -1.86
C GLY A 187 -0.58 8.41 -2.57
N ALA A 188 -0.51 7.27 -1.87
CA ALA A 188 -0.92 5.98 -2.40
C ALA A 188 -2.42 5.91 -2.68
N LYS A 189 -3.25 6.41 -1.76
CA LYS A 189 -4.72 6.47 -1.91
C LYS A 189 -5.09 7.27 -3.16
N GLU A 190 -4.51 8.46 -3.32
CA GLU A 190 -4.75 9.33 -4.48
C GLU A 190 -4.34 8.64 -5.80
N ALA A 191 -3.19 7.96 -5.81
CA ALA A 191 -2.72 7.26 -6.99
C ALA A 191 -3.66 6.10 -7.38
N TYR A 192 -4.13 5.31 -6.41
CA TYR A 192 -5.11 4.24 -6.70
C TYR A 192 -6.46 4.77 -7.17
N GLU A 193 -6.96 5.88 -6.59
CA GLU A 193 -8.21 6.52 -7.01
C GLU A 193 -8.10 7.00 -8.47
N LYS A 194 -7.02 7.70 -8.83
CA LYS A 194 -6.75 8.11 -10.22
C LYS A 194 -6.60 6.93 -11.17
N GLY A 195 -5.98 5.83 -10.73
CA GLY A 195 -5.85 4.62 -11.52
C GLY A 195 -7.18 3.95 -11.83
N ILE A 196 -8.08 3.91 -10.84
CA ILE A 196 -9.45 3.38 -10.99
C ILE A 196 -10.26 4.25 -11.97
N GLU A 197 -10.14 5.57 -11.87
CA GLU A 197 -10.76 6.50 -12.82
C GLU A 197 -10.22 6.32 -14.24
N ALA A 198 -8.90 6.18 -14.39
CA ALA A 198 -8.23 6.01 -15.69
C ALA A 198 -8.57 4.68 -16.38
N GLU A 199 -8.69 3.58 -15.64
CA GLU A 199 -9.09 2.28 -16.21
C GLU A 199 -10.55 2.27 -16.65
N GLY A 200 -11.39 3.06 -15.99
CA GLY A 200 -12.83 2.93 -16.11
C GLY A 200 -13.34 1.60 -15.52
N ASN A 201 -14.66 1.38 -15.60
CA ASN A 201 -15.30 0.15 -15.14
C ASN A 201 -15.00 -0.26 -13.67
N GLY A 202 -14.69 0.72 -12.81
CA GLY A 202 -14.38 0.48 -11.39
C GLY A 202 -12.96 -0.03 -11.09
N GLY A 203 -12.06 -0.03 -12.09
CA GLY A 203 -10.65 -0.37 -11.93
C GLY A 203 -10.35 -1.86 -11.71
N SER A 204 -9.07 -2.20 -11.79
CA SER A 204 -8.60 -3.57 -11.58
C SER A 204 -8.73 -4.01 -10.13
N GLU A 205 -8.85 -5.33 -9.93
CA GLU A 205 -8.90 -5.94 -8.59
C GLU A 205 -7.70 -5.57 -7.72
N ALA A 206 -6.52 -5.43 -8.33
CA ALA A 206 -5.31 -5.02 -7.62
C ALA A 206 -5.42 -3.58 -7.08
N MET A 207 -5.97 -2.65 -7.86
CA MET A 207 -6.15 -1.26 -7.42
C MET A 207 -7.24 -1.14 -6.36
N LYS A 208 -8.35 -1.88 -6.50
CA LYS A 208 -9.40 -1.91 -5.47
C LYS A 208 -8.87 -2.39 -4.12
N ARG A 209 -8.14 -3.51 -4.10
CA ARG A 209 -7.53 -4.05 -2.87
C ARG A 209 -6.44 -3.14 -2.32
N GLY A 210 -5.63 -2.55 -3.19
CA GLY A 210 -4.61 -1.57 -2.82
C GLY A 210 -5.24 -0.35 -2.14
N LEU A 211 -6.31 0.20 -2.72
CA LEU A 211 -7.05 1.33 -2.16
C LEU A 211 -7.69 0.98 -0.81
N GLU A 212 -8.33 -0.18 -0.68
CA GLU A 212 -8.94 -0.62 0.58
C GLU A 212 -7.89 -0.77 1.68
N THR A 213 -6.77 -1.43 1.37
CA THR A 213 -5.66 -1.63 2.33
C THR A 213 -5.04 -0.29 2.74
N THR A 214 -4.88 0.62 1.79
CA THR A 214 -4.37 1.97 2.04
C THR A 214 -5.31 2.76 2.94
N LYS A 215 -6.62 2.73 2.67
CA LYS A 215 -7.64 3.37 3.53
C LYS A 215 -7.60 2.82 4.96
N ARG A 216 -7.48 1.50 5.12
CA ARG A 216 -7.35 0.87 6.44
C ARG A 216 -6.11 1.37 7.19
N LYS A 217 -4.97 1.50 6.51
CA LYS A 217 -3.73 2.04 7.10
C LYS A 217 -3.85 3.49 7.53
N ILE A 218 -4.54 4.32 6.74
CA ILE A 218 -4.82 5.72 7.11
C ILE A 218 -5.69 5.78 8.38
N GLU A 219 -6.74 4.97 8.48
CA GLU A 219 -7.62 4.96 9.66
C GLU A 219 -6.94 4.38 10.91
N GLU A 220 -6.09 3.36 10.75
CA GLU A 220 -5.24 2.82 11.82
C GLU A 220 -4.29 3.91 12.34
N ALA A 221 -3.63 4.65 11.44
CA ALA A 221 -2.75 5.76 11.80
C ALA A 221 -3.51 6.86 12.55
N LYS A 222 -4.72 7.23 12.11
CA LYS A 222 -5.57 8.21 12.81
C LYS A 222 -5.93 7.77 14.22
N ARG A 223 -6.35 6.52 14.40
CA ARG A 223 -6.69 5.97 15.73
C ARG A 223 -5.49 5.91 16.66
N SER A 224 -4.29 5.68 16.13
CA SER A 224 -3.06 5.71 16.92
C SER A 224 -2.65 7.12 17.39
N THR A 225 -3.17 8.17 16.74
CA THR A 225 -2.92 9.57 17.09
C THR A 225 -4.01 10.21 17.95
N GLU A 226 -5.18 9.58 18.11
CA GLU A 226 -6.21 10.01 19.04
C GLU A 226 -5.89 9.48 20.45
N PRO A 227 -5.85 10.34 21.49
CA PRO A 227 -5.71 9.85 22.85
C PRO A 227 -6.92 8.96 23.20
N PRO A 228 -6.74 7.89 24.00
CA PRO A 228 -7.84 7.05 24.41
C PRO A 228 -8.91 7.93 25.08
N ALA A 229 -10.16 7.78 24.65
CA ALA A 229 -11.29 8.59 25.09
C ALA A 229 -11.63 8.46 26.60
N ASP A 230 -10.85 7.68 27.36
CA ASP A 230 -11.09 7.37 28.78
C ASP A 230 -10.03 7.96 29.75
N ALA A 231 -9.31 9.03 29.36
CA ALA A 231 -8.40 9.74 30.26
C ALA A 231 -8.75 11.23 30.37
N VAL A 232 -9.96 11.52 30.84
CA VAL A 232 -10.25 12.78 31.55
C VAL A 232 -10.42 12.45 33.03
N ASP A 233 -9.30 12.19 33.70
CA ASP A 233 -9.25 12.15 35.15
C ASP A 233 -8.98 13.59 35.65
N ASP A 234 -9.90 14.08 36.47
CA ASP A 234 -9.95 15.42 37.03
C ASP A 234 -8.68 15.75 37.83
N ALA A 235 -7.95 16.78 37.41
CA ALA A 235 -6.80 17.28 38.16
C ALA A 235 -7.25 18.11 39.39
N ALA A 236 -7.09 17.47 40.55
CA ALA A 236 -6.94 17.96 41.91
C ALA A 236 -6.96 19.49 42.17
N GLY A 237 -8.07 19.95 42.77
CA GLY A 237 -8.12 21.10 43.68
C GLY A 237 -8.64 20.64 45.04
N ALA A 238 -7.80 20.73 46.06
CA ALA A 238 -8.00 20.21 47.41
C ALA A 238 -9.35 20.59 48.07
N SER A 239 -10.04 19.61 48.69
CA SER A 239 -10.56 19.69 50.07
C SER A 239 -11.48 18.51 50.44
N ARG A 240 -11.03 17.73 51.44
CA ARG A 240 -11.79 17.12 52.54
C ARG A 240 -13.15 16.44 52.27
N GLY A 241 -13.16 15.12 52.52
CA GLY A 241 -14.09 14.53 53.50
C GLY A 241 -15.13 13.55 52.97
N GLY A 242 -15.17 12.37 53.60
CA GLY A 242 -16.37 11.51 53.70
C GLY A 242 -16.46 10.41 52.65
N GLY A 243 -16.28 9.16 53.08
CA GLY A 243 -16.60 7.99 52.27
C GLY A 243 -18.10 7.89 51.98
N GLY A 244 -18.45 7.62 50.73
CA GLY A 244 -19.79 7.28 50.27
C GLY A 244 -19.66 6.37 49.06
N MET A 245 -20.25 5.18 49.15
CA MET A 245 -20.30 4.20 48.05
C MET A 245 -21.04 4.78 46.81
N PRO A 246 -20.75 4.29 45.59
CA PRO A 246 -21.60 4.54 44.43
C PRO A 246 -22.97 3.89 44.59
N ASP A 247 -24.02 4.63 44.24
CA ASP A 247 -25.43 4.27 44.38
C ASP A 247 -25.86 3.15 43.40
N LEU A 248 -25.97 1.93 43.94
CA LEU A 248 -26.47 0.73 43.24
C LEU A 248 -27.98 0.78 42.93
N SER A 249 -28.71 1.78 43.42
CA SER A 249 -30.17 1.91 43.20
C SER A 249 -30.50 2.32 41.76
N SER A 250 -29.55 2.94 41.04
CA SER A 250 -29.70 3.31 39.63
C SER A 250 -29.44 2.15 38.65
N LEU A 251 -28.72 1.11 39.10
CA LEU A 251 -28.45 -0.10 38.30
C LEU A 251 -29.59 -1.13 38.36
N ALA A 252 -30.33 -1.17 39.48
CA ALA A 252 -31.46 -2.06 39.68
C ALA A 252 -32.73 -1.65 38.89
N SER A 253 -32.91 -0.36 38.57
CA SER A 253 -34.03 0.12 37.73
C SER A 253 -33.76 0.06 36.23
N MET A 254 -32.52 -0.16 35.79
CA MET A 254 -32.20 -0.35 34.37
C MET A 254 -32.15 -1.84 33.97
N LEU A 255 -31.95 -2.75 34.93
CA LEU A 255 -31.82 -4.20 34.69
C LEU A 255 -32.92 -5.03 35.37
N GLY A 256 -34.18 -4.56 35.35
CA GLY A 256 -35.24 -5.33 35.98
C GLY A 256 -36.63 -4.75 35.82
N GLY A 257 -37.26 -4.99 34.67
CA GLY A 257 -38.70 -4.75 34.54
C GLY A 257 -39.23 -4.83 33.11
N GLY A 258 -39.57 -6.03 32.65
CA GLY A 258 -40.30 -6.20 31.39
C GLY A 258 -40.36 -7.65 30.95
N GLY A 259 -41.40 -8.36 31.37
CA GLY A 259 -41.61 -9.77 31.06
C GLY A 259 -41.87 -10.05 29.57
N GLY A 260 -41.68 -11.32 29.20
CA GLY A 260 -42.08 -11.85 27.90
C GLY A 260 -41.30 -13.11 27.58
N GLY A 261 -41.98 -14.27 27.65
CA GLY A 261 -41.38 -15.59 27.56
C GLY A 261 -40.72 -15.94 26.22
N GLY A 262 -39.81 -16.91 26.29
CA GLY A 262 -39.18 -17.55 25.13
C GLY A 262 -37.80 -18.09 25.52
N GLY A 263 -37.74 -19.35 25.92
CA GLY A 263 -36.53 -19.98 26.45
C GLY A 263 -35.35 -19.98 25.49
N MET A 264 -34.27 -19.32 25.88
CA MET A 264 -32.92 -19.67 25.43
C MET A 264 -32.25 -20.50 26.53
N PRO A 265 -31.51 -21.58 26.18
CA PRO A 265 -30.66 -22.27 27.13
C PRO A 265 -29.59 -21.33 27.67
N ASP A 266 -29.36 -21.43 28.97
CA ASP A 266 -28.49 -20.58 29.75
C ASP A 266 -27.01 -20.59 29.29
N LEU A 267 -26.66 -19.64 28.41
CA LEU A 267 -25.29 -19.44 27.89
C LEU A 267 -24.27 -19.10 28.99
N SER A 268 -24.74 -18.65 30.17
CA SER A 268 -23.86 -18.32 31.31
C SER A 268 -23.31 -19.59 32.01
N SER A 269 -24.02 -20.71 31.88
CA SER A 269 -23.59 -22.02 32.41
C SER A 269 -22.59 -22.75 31.50
N ILE A 270 -22.63 -22.48 30.19
CA ILE A 270 -21.68 -23.06 29.21
C ILE A 270 -20.31 -22.37 29.29
N MET A 271 -20.29 -21.06 29.52
CA MET A 271 -19.05 -20.27 29.59
C MET A 271 -18.34 -20.38 30.95
N SER A 272 -19.05 -20.76 32.01
CA SER A 272 -18.48 -20.99 33.35
C SER A 272 -17.90 -22.40 33.54
N ASN A 273 -18.01 -23.28 32.54
CA ASN A 273 -17.47 -24.63 32.63
C ASN A 273 -15.95 -24.64 32.35
N PRO A 274 -15.09 -24.94 33.35
CA PRO A 274 -13.63 -24.85 33.20
C PRO A 274 -13.06 -25.80 32.13
N MET A 275 -13.77 -26.89 31.82
CA MET A 275 -13.37 -27.80 30.74
C MET A 275 -13.51 -27.13 29.36
N PHE A 276 -14.54 -26.31 29.15
CA PHE A 276 -14.76 -25.59 27.89
C PHE A 276 -13.76 -24.45 27.69
N ALA A 277 -13.41 -23.73 28.76
CA ALA A 277 -12.37 -22.71 28.73
C ALA A 277 -10.99 -23.31 28.35
N SER A 278 -10.64 -24.47 28.92
CA SER A 278 -9.39 -25.16 28.58
C SER A 278 -9.37 -25.67 27.13
N MET A 279 -10.51 -26.11 26.62
CA MET A 279 -10.66 -26.58 25.24
C MET A 279 -10.58 -25.42 24.24
N ALA A 280 -11.24 -24.29 24.53
CA ALA A 280 -11.19 -23.08 23.72
C ALA A 280 -9.77 -22.50 23.67
N GLN A 281 -9.03 -22.56 24.78
CA GLN A 281 -7.66 -22.09 24.85
C GLN A 281 -6.69 -23.01 24.06
N ASN A 282 -6.90 -24.33 24.11
CA ASN A 282 -6.17 -25.29 23.27
C ASN A 282 -6.49 -25.12 21.77
N LEU A 283 -7.71 -24.74 21.42
CA LEU A 283 -8.13 -24.43 20.04
C LEU A 283 -7.51 -23.13 19.53
N MET A 284 -7.37 -22.11 20.38
CA MET A 284 -6.67 -20.87 20.04
C MET A 284 -5.16 -21.06 19.88
N SER A 285 -4.55 -21.96 20.66
CA SER A 285 -3.11 -22.24 20.54
C SER A 285 -2.75 -23.16 19.37
N ASN A 286 -3.72 -23.85 18.76
CA ASN A 286 -3.49 -24.76 17.62
C ASN A 286 -4.33 -24.35 16.39
N PRO A 287 -3.88 -23.36 15.60
CA PRO A 287 -4.57 -22.91 14.40
C PRO A 287 -4.68 -24.01 13.31
N ASP A 288 -3.80 -25.01 13.32
CA ASP A 288 -3.88 -26.16 12.40
C ASP A 288 -5.04 -27.11 12.73
N MET A 289 -5.42 -27.22 14.01
CA MET A 289 -6.59 -27.99 14.42
C MET A 289 -7.89 -27.30 13.99
N LEU A 290 -7.94 -25.97 14.09
CA LEU A 290 -9.08 -25.17 13.61
C LEU A 290 -9.24 -25.29 12.09
N ASN A 291 -8.14 -25.27 11.34
CA ASN A 291 -8.16 -25.49 9.89
C ASN A 291 -8.61 -26.90 9.50
N ASN A 292 -8.21 -27.94 10.26
CA ASN A 292 -8.69 -29.31 10.05
C ASN A 292 -10.17 -29.49 10.44
N LEU A 293 -10.65 -28.74 11.42
CA LEU A 293 -12.06 -28.75 11.83
C LEU A 293 -12.94 -28.01 10.80
N MET A 294 -12.47 -26.89 10.26
CA MET A 294 -13.18 -26.10 9.24
C MET A 294 -13.12 -26.70 7.83
N SER A 295 -12.11 -27.52 7.55
CA SER A 295 -12.01 -28.26 6.28
C SER A 295 -12.81 -29.57 6.30
N ASN A 296 -13.38 -29.96 7.45
CA ASN A 296 -14.20 -31.17 7.54
C ASN A 296 -15.62 -30.93 6.97
N PRO A 297 -15.98 -31.54 5.83
CA PRO A 297 -17.22 -31.24 5.11
C PRO A 297 -18.49 -31.61 5.88
N GLN A 298 -18.43 -32.59 6.79
CA GLN A 298 -19.58 -32.97 7.63
C GLN A 298 -19.89 -31.92 8.70
N LEU A 299 -18.85 -31.30 9.26
CA LEU A 299 -18.98 -30.27 10.28
C LEU A 299 -19.55 -28.98 9.69
N ARG A 300 -19.23 -28.72 8.42
CA ARG A 300 -19.77 -27.61 7.63
C ARG A 300 -21.26 -27.80 7.31
N GLN A 301 -21.69 -29.01 6.97
CA GLN A 301 -23.12 -29.33 6.82
C GLN A 301 -23.90 -29.21 8.14
N MET A 302 -23.28 -29.63 9.25
CA MET A 302 -23.89 -29.48 10.58
C MET A 302 -24.03 -28.01 10.98
N ALA A 303 -23.01 -27.19 10.71
CA ALA A 303 -23.04 -25.75 10.94
C ALA A 303 -24.05 -25.02 10.03
N GLU A 304 -24.20 -25.44 8.77
CA GLU A 304 -25.20 -24.92 7.84
C GLU A 304 -26.64 -25.27 8.27
N ASN A 305 -26.86 -26.48 8.81
CA ASN A 305 -28.15 -26.88 9.37
C ASN A 305 -28.47 -26.13 10.67
N TYR A 306 -27.47 -25.87 11.51
CA TYR A 306 -27.63 -25.12 12.75
C TYR A 306 -27.89 -23.63 12.49
N GLY A 307 -27.19 -23.03 11.52
CA GLY A 307 -27.34 -21.64 11.11
C GLY A 307 -28.68 -21.31 10.47
N ARG A 308 -29.44 -22.31 10.00
CA ARG A 308 -30.81 -22.15 9.49
C ARG A 308 -31.90 -22.31 10.55
N GLY A 309 -31.54 -22.39 11.83
CA GLY A 309 -32.50 -22.48 12.93
C GLY A 309 -33.07 -23.89 13.18
N GLY A 310 -32.43 -24.93 12.63
CA GLY A 310 -32.71 -26.32 13.02
C GLY A 310 -31.99 -26.62 14.34
N GLY A 311 -32.75 -26.89 15.41
CA GLY A 311 -32.18 -27.34 16.68
C GLY A 311 -31.31 -28.58 16.53
N MET A 312 -30.41 -28.83 17.50
CA MET A 312 -29.57 -30.03 17.50
C MET A 312 -30.41 -31.29 17.25
N PRO A 313 -29.95 -32.21 16.37
CA PRO A 313 -30.61 -33.49 16.22
C PRO A 313 -30.64 -34.20 17.57
N ASP A 314 -31.78 -34.83 17.87
CA ASP A 314 -31.99 -35.52 19.13
C ASP A 314 -30.88 -36.56 19.37
N MET A 315 -30.22 -36.50 20.53
CA MET A 315 -29.09 -37.36 20.90
C MET A 315 -29.47 -38.86 20.83
N SER A 316 -30.76 -39.18 20.97
CA SER A 316 -31.31 -40.54 20.81
C SER A 316 -31.22 -41.06 19.36
N SER A 317 -31.35 -40.17 18.37
CA SER A 317 -31.25 -40.46 16.93
C SER A 317 -29.81 -40.53 16.44
N LEU A 318 -28.90 -39.84 17.13
CA LEU A 318 -27.45 -39.86 16.88
C LEU A 318 -26.79 -41.15 17.38
N MET A 319 -27.24 -41.69 18.52
CA MET A 319 -26.72 -42.96 19.07
C MET A 319 -27.29 -44.22 18.39
N SER A 320 -28.38 -44.08 17.64
CA SER A 320 -28.97 -45.18 16.86
C SER A 320 -28.39 -45.28 15.45
N ASP A 321 -27.51 -44.36 15.05
CA ASP A 321 -26.79 -44.41 13.78
C ASP A 321 -25.61 -45.39 13.88
N PRO A 322 -25.62 -46.51 13.12
CA PRO A 322 -24.60 -47.57 13.21
C PRO A 322 -23.17 -47.07 12.94
N ASN A 323 -23.01 -46.02 12.13
CA ASN A 323 -21.69 -45.47 11.82
C ASN A 323 -21.09 -44.66 12.99
N ILE A 324 -21.94 -44.06 13.82
CA ILE A 324 -21.53 -43.30 15.01
C ILE A 324 -21.28 -44.25 16.19
N ALA A 325 -22.03 -45.34 16.29
CA ALA A 325 -21.78 -46.40 17.25
C ALA A 325 -20.40 -47.07 17.05
N ASP A 326 -19.99 -47.31 15.80
CA ASP A 326 -18.67 -47.86 15.48
C ASP A 326 -17.54 -46.85 15.71
N MET A 327 -17.77 -45.56 15.41
CA MET A 327 -16.82 -44.50 15.72
C MET A 327 -16.63 -44.34 17.24
N ALA A 328 -17.70 -44.34 18.01
CA ALA A 328 -17.65 -44.28 19.48
C ALA A 328 -16.96 -45.51 20.10
N ARG A 329 -17.14 -46.70 19.51
CA ARG A 329 -16.47 -47.94 19.93
C ARG A 329 -14.96 -47.90 19.66
N ASN A 330 -14.53 -47.36 18.52
CA ASN A 330 -13.11 -47.15 18.21
C ASN A 330 -12.48 -46.04 19.06
N MET A 331 -13.25 -45.02 19.44
CA MET A 331 -12.76 -43.90 20.26
C MET A 331 -12.71 -44.22 21.76
N MET A 332 -13.67 -45.01 22.29
CA MET A 332 -13.67 -45.46 23.69
C MET A 332 -12.92 -46.77 23.92
N GLY A 333 -12.51 -47.50 22.87
CA GLY A 333 -11.76 -48.75 22.95
C GLY A 333 -10.23 -48.60 22.91
N GLY A 334 -9.70 -47.38 22.86
CA GLY A 334 -8.27 -47.10 22.67
C GLY A 334 -7.40 -47.19 23.93
N GLY A 335 -7.58 -48.20 24.78
CA GLY A 335 -6.79 -48.30 26.01
C GLY A 335 -6.98 -49.56 26.87
N ALA A 336 -6.71 -50.75 26.34
CA ALA A 336 -6.28 -51.91 27.16
C ALA A 336 -5.64 -52.97 26.26
N GLY A 337 -4.37 -53.27 26.51
CA GLY A 337 -3.55 -54.13 25.68
C GLY A 337 -3.87 -55.62 25.72
N ARG A 338 -3.24 -56.33 24.77
CA ARG A 338 -2.83 -57.75 24.71
C ARG A 338 -2.28 -57.94 23.27
N GLY A 339 -1.03 -58.28 22.97
CA GLY A 339 -0.08 -59.13 23.67
C GLY A 339 -0.73 -60.48 23.95
N ASN A 340 -0.45 -61.60 23.30
CA ASN A 340 0.68 -62.05 22.48
C ASN A 340 0.31 -63.53 22.19
N GLN A 341 0.57 -64.07 21.00
CA GLN A 341 0.37 -65.51 20.70
C GLN A 341 -1.07 -66.05 20.88
#